data_AF-K6XX58-F1
#
_entry.id   AF-K6XX58-F1
#
_cell.length_a   1.000
_cell.length_b   1.000
_cell.length_c   1.000
_cell.angle_alpha   90.00
_cell.angle_beta   90.00
_cell.angle_gamma   90.00
#
_symmetry.space_group_name_H-M   'P 1'
#
loop_
_entity.id
_entity.type
_entity.pdbx_description
1 polymer ?
#
loop_
_entity_poly.entity_id
_entity_poly.type
_entity_poly.pdbx_seq_one_letter_code
_entity_poly.pdbx_strand_id
1 'polypeptide(L)'
;MKKPKRHIFLAESVIGFCAVVALWIAVIDTGFLVGMEMISRGFISGYLVVFGVILSSVGVWGLFQLLLKLIFPDAYEESISFYRFHMLCGAIGCVLCTLFFIDYPSYLVFITPLPLLVATYLYRKKLRFEQVECY
;
A
#
# COMPACT_ATOMS: atom_id res chain seq x y z
N MET A 1 -15.03 7.72 25.88
CA MET A 1 -13.94 7.97 24.89
C MET A 1 -14.31 9.21 24.07
N LYS A 2 -13.38 10.14 23.79
CA LYS A 2 -13.68 11.29 22.92
C LYS A 2 -13.87 10.80 21.47
N LYS A 3 -14.97 11.18 20.81
CA LYS A 3 -15.18 10.89 19.39
C LYS A 3 -14.02 11.47 18.57
N PRO A 4 -13.30 10.67 17.77
CA PRO A 4 -12.27 11.18 16.89
C PRO A 4 -12.89 12.16 15.89
N LYS A 5 -12.26 13.33 15.69
CA LYS A 5 -12.77 14.34 14.77
C LYS A 5 -12.58 13.88 13.31
N ARG A 6 -13.68 13.71 12.56
CA ARG A 6 -13.69 13.20 11.17
C ARG A 6 -12.68 13.91 10.25
N HIS A 7 -12.58 15.23 10.34
CA HIS A 7 -11.65 16.02 9.53
C HIS A 7 -10.17 15.74 9.82
N ILE A 8 -9.81 15.47 11.09
CA ILE A 8 -8.44 15.10 11.46
C ILE A 8 -8.10 13.73 10.86
N PHE A 9 -9.02 12.77 10.99
CA PHE A 9 -8.84 11.44 10.42
C PHE A 9 -8.70 11.48 8.90
N LEU A 10 -9.51 12.31 8.22
CA LEU A 10 -9.41 12.48 6.79
C LEU A 10 -8.07 13.08 6.36
N ALA A 11 -7.62 14.15 7.04
CA ALA A 11 -6.34 14.78 6.76
C ALA A 11 -5.17 13.80 6.91
N GLU A 12 -5.13 13.03 8.00
CA GLU A 12 -4.12 12.00 8.19
C GLU A 12 -4.17 10.90 7.12
N SER A 13 -5.37 10.55 6.65
CA SER A 13 -5.54 9.53 5.60
C SER A 13 -5.00 10.00 4.26
N VAL A 14 -5.25 11.27 3.90
CA VAL A 14 -4.70 11.90 2.70
C VAL A 14 -3.18 12.00 2.79
N ILE A 15 -2.64 12.51 3.90
CA ILE A 15 -1.19 12.64 4.11
C ILE A 15 -0.51 11.26 4.04
N GLY A 16 -1.08 10.26 4.73
CA GLY A 16 -0.59 8.89 4.68
C GLY A 16 -0.60 8.32 3.27
N PHE A 17 -1.70 8.48 2.53
CA PHE A 17 -1.80 8.04 1.14
C PHE A 17 -0.75 8.69 0.24
N CYS A 18 -0.57 10.01 0.31
CA CYS A 18 0.43 10.72 -0.48
C CYS A 18 1.85 10.21 -0.19
N ALA A 19 2.19 9.95 1.07
CA ALA A 19 3.47 9.37 1.45
C ALA A 19 3.64 7.96 0.83
N VAL A 20 2.63 7.11 0.91
CA VAL A 20 2.66 5.76 0.30
C VAL A 20 2.84 5.83 -1.22
N VAL A 21 2.11 6.70 -1.91
CA VAL A 21 2.22 6.86 -3.36
C VAL A 21 3.61 7.37 -3.76
N ALA A 22 4.16 8.36 -3.05
CA ALA A 22 5.49 8.89 -3.34
C ALA A 22 6.57 7.81 -3.22
N LEU A 23 6.50 6.99 -2.16
CA LEU A 23 7.42 5.87 -1.97
C LEU A 23 7.24 4.79 -3.03
N TRP A 24 5.99 4.48 -3.38
CA TRP A 24 5.68 3.50 -4.42
C TRP A 24 6.23 3.93 -5.77
N ILE A 25 6.06 5.20 -6.19
CA ILE A 25 6.64 5.73 -7.44
C ILE A 25 8.16 5.56 -7.45
N ALA A 26 8.84 5.91 -6.35
CA ALA A 26 10.30 5.79 -6.25
C ALA A 26 10.79 4.33 -6.34
N VAL A 27 10.04 3.40 -5.75
CA VAL A 27 10.36 1.96 -5.78
C VAL A 27 10.02 1.33 -7.12
N ILE A 28 8.96 1.77 -7.80
CA ILE A 28 8.49 1.15 -9.04
C ILE A 28 9.45 1.32 -10.19
N ASP A 29 9.96 2.54 -10.37
CA ASP A 29 10.81 2.87 -11.50
C ASP A 29 12.09 2.02 -11.44
N THR A 30 12.70 2.01 -10.26
CA THR A 30 13.89 1.21 -9.98
C THR A 30 13.60 -0.30 -10.03
N GLY A 31 12.54 -0.76 -9.36
CA GLY A 31 12.23 -2.17 -9.22
C GLY A 31 11.82 -2.83 -10.53
N PHE A 32 11.04 -2.14 -11.36
CA PHE A 32 10.60 -2.66 -12.65
C PHE A 32 11.77 -2.76 -13.64
N LEU A 33 12.58 -1.71 -13.78
CA LEU A 33 13.75 -1.70 -14.67
C LEU A 33 14.75 -2.80 -14.30
N VAL A 34 15.07 -2.92 -13.01
CA VAL A 34 15.99 -3.97 -12.53
C VAL A 34 15.42 -5.37 -12.75
N GLY A 35 14.13 -5.58 -12.49
CA GLY A 35 13.46 -6.86 -12.73
C GLY A 35 13.51 -7.27 -14.20
N MET A 36 13.26 -6.33 -15.12
CA MET A 36 13.35 -6.56 -16.57
C MET A 36 14.78 -6.84 -17.02
N GLU A 37 15.77 -6.13 -16.48
CA GLU A 37 17.19 -6.38 -16.76
C GLU A 37 17.60 -7.80 -16.32
N MET A 38 17.19 -8.23 -15.14
CA MET A 38 17.45 -9.59 -14.65
C MET A 38 16.85 -10.68 -15.54
N ILE A 39 15.60 -10.48 -15.98
CA ILE A 39 14.94 -11.39 -16.93
C ILE A 39 15.75 -11.47 -18.22
N SER A 40 16.23 -10.32 -18.74
CA SER A 40 17.04 -10.29 -19.96
C SER A 40 18.37 -11.05 -19.84
N ARG A 41 18.91 -11.14 -18.62
CA ARG A 41 20.13 -11.89 -18.28
C ARG A 41 19.85 -13.36 -17.89
N GLY A 42 18.58 -13.81 -17.94
CA GLY A 42 18.18 -15.20 -17.66
C GLY A 42 17.91 -15.52 -16.18
N PHE A 43 17.86 -14.53 -15.29
CA PHE A 43 17.59 -14.77 -13.87
C PHE A 43 16.08 -14.89 -13.60
N ILE A 44 15.63 -16.05 -13.14
CA ILE A 44 14.23 -16.32 -12.78
C ILE A 44 13.71 -15.36 -11.69
N SER A 45 14.59 -14.94 -10.77
CA SER A 45 14.25 -13.98 -9.72
C SER A 45 13.76 -12.64 -10.27
N GLY A 46 14.13 -12.26 -11.50
CA GLY A 46 13.60 -11.05 -12.16
C GLY A 46 12.08 -11.08 -12.35
N TYR A 47 11.49 -12.25 -12.62
CA TYR A 47 10.03 -12.39 -12.71
C TYR A 47 9.34 -12.15 -11.36
N LEU A 48 9.97 -12.57 -10.25
CA LEU A 48 9.43 -12.33 -8.91
C LEU A 48 9.45 -10.85 -8.53
N VAL A 49 10.48 -10.12 -8.96
CA VAL A 49 10.58 -8.66 -8.77
C VAL A 49 9.48 -7.94 -9.54
N VAL A 50 9.34 -8.24 -10.83
CA VAL A 50 8.28 -7.65 -11.67
C VAL A 50 6.89 -7.98 -11.11
N PHE A 51 6.69 -9.21 -10.65
CA PHE A 51 5.43 -9.61 -10.02
C PHE A 51 5.17 -8.88 -8.70
N GLY A 52 6.20 -8.68 -7.87
CA GLY A 52 6.12 -7.89 -6.64
C GLY A 52 5.72 -6.43 -6.92
N VAL A 53 6.30 -5.83 -7.96
CA VAL A 53 5.93 -4.50 -8.44
C VAL A 53 4.45 -4.45 -8.86
N ILE A 54 3.98 -5.39 -9.67
CA ILE A 54 2.58 -5.45 -10.10
C ILE A 54 1.65 -5.61 -8.89
N LEU A 55 1.94 -6.52 -7.97
CA LEU A 55 1.14 -6.72 -6.75
C LEU A 55 1.13 -5.49 -5.84
N SER A 56 2.25 -4.78 -5.72
CA SER A 56 2.30 -3.52 -4.96
C SER A 56 1.37 -2.46 -5.55
N SER A 57 1.23 -2.43 -6.88
CA SER A 57 0.32 -1.54 -7.61
C SER A 57 -1.14 -1.82 -7.27
N VAL A 58 -1.53 -3.10 -7.19
CA VAL A 58 -2.84 -3.53 -6.70
C VAL A 58 -3.05 -3.07 -5.25
N GLY A 59 -2.02 -3.14 -4.41
CA GLY A 59 -2.07 -2.61 -3.04
C GLY A 59 -2.36 -1.10 -2.97
N VAL A 60 -1.66 -0.30 -3.77
CA VAL A 60 -1.88 1.15 -3.86
C VAL A 60 -3.29 1.47 -4.35
N TRP A 61 -3.81 0.70 -5.31
CA TRP A 61 -5.19 0.85 -5.79
C TRP A 61 -6.21 0.65 -4.67
N GLY A 62 -6.05 -0.39 -3.85
CA GLY A 62 -6.93 -0.59 -2.70
C GLY A 62 -6.87 0.53 -1.66
N LEU A 63 -5.69 1.12 -1.47
CA LEU A 63 -5.52 2.27 -0.57
C LEU A 63 -6.20 3.52 -1.14
N PHE A 64 -6.13 3.73 -2.45
CA PHE A 64 -6.83 4.81 -3.14
C PHE A 64 -8.36 4.66 -3.00
N GLN A 65 -8.89 3.46 -3.22
CA GLN A 65 -10.31 3.19 -3.02
C GLN A 65 -10.73 3.38 -1.57
N LEU A 66 -9.87 3.01 -0.61
CA LEU A 66 -10.12 3.24 0.82
C LEU A 66 -10.24 4.74 1.08
N LEU A 67 -9.34 5.55 0.52
CA LEU A 67 -9.36 7.00 0.64
C LEU A 67 -10.65 7.59 0.03
N LEU A 68 -11.04 7.12 -1.16
CA LEU A 68 -12.28 7.54 -1.81
C LEU A 68 -13.51 7.24 -0.95
N LYS A 69 -13.59 6.06 -0.33
CA LYS A 69 -14.66 5.72 0.63
C LYS A 69 -14.65 6.62 1.87
N LEU A 70 -13.48 7.04 2.33
CA LEU A 70 -13.37 7.95 3.48
C LEU A 70 -13.81 9.38 3.16
N ILE A 71 -13.52 9.85 1.94
CA ILE A 71 -13.94 11.19 1.46
C ILE A 71 -15.42 11.18 1.08
N PHE A 72 -15.86 10.16 0.33
CA PHE A 72 -17.18 10.01 -0.28
C PHE A 72 -17.86 8.70 0.16
N PRO A 73 -18.32 8.59 1.42
CA PRO A 73 -18.86 7.35 1.95
C PRO A 73 -20.11 6.85 1.21
N ASP A 74 -20.94 7.76 0.71
CA ASP A 74 -22.21 7.41 0.05
C ASP A 74 -22.05 7.03 -1.43
N ALA A 75 -20.90 7.36 -2.04
CA ALA A 75 -20.64 7.11 -3.47
C ALA A 75 -19.94 5.76 -3.75
N TYR A 76 -19.39 5.10 -2.72
CA TYR A 76 -18.61 3.86 -2.87
C TYR A 76 -19.17 2.78 -1.95
N GLU A 77 -19.85 1.76 -2.47
CA GLU A 77 -20.42 0.67 -1.65
C GLU A 77 -19.48 -0.54 -1.45
N GLU A 78 -18.23 -0.42 -1.92
CA GLU A 78 -17.24 -1.51 -1.84
C GLU A 78 -17.12 -2.10 -0.44
N SER A 79 -17.18 -3.43 -0.36
CA SER A 79 -17.18 -4.20 0.87
C SER A 79 -15.84 -4.14 1.61
N ILE A 80 -15.84 -4.28 2.95
CA ILE A 80 -14.60 -4.34 3.75
C ILE A 80 -13.65 -5.45 3.28
N SER A 81 -14.18 -6.58 2.80
CA SER A 81 -13.41 -7.70 2.23
C SER A 81 -12.62 -7.33 0.98
N PHE A 82 -13.15 -6.43 0.16
CA PHE A 82 -12.47 -5.96 -1.04
C PHE A 82 -11.19 -5.18 -0.70
N TYR A 83 -11.22 -4.33 0.34
CA TYR A 83 -10.01 -3.64 0.80
C TYR A 83 -8.98 -4.59 1.42
N ARG A 84 -9.42 -5.62 2.14
CA ARG A 84 -8.51 -6.63 2.73
C ARG A 84 -7.73 -7.38 1.66
N PHE A 85 -8.37 -7.71 0.54
CA PHE A 85 -7.70 -8.35 -0.59
C PHE A 85 -6.58 -7.47 -1.15
N HIS A 86 -6.86 -6.19 -1.44
CA HIS A 86 -5.84 -5.29 -1.97
C HIS A 86 -4.71 -5.03 -0.97
N MET A 87 -5.03 -4.89 0.32
CA MET A 87 -4.03 -4.78 1.38
C MET A 87 -3.10 -6.01 1.41
N LEU A 88 -3.65 -7.21 1.23
CA LEU A 88 -2.88 -8.45 1.15
C LEU A 88 -1.99 -8.47 -0.11
N CYS A 89 -2.52 -8.07 -1.27
CA CYS A 89 -1.73 -7.93 -2.50
C CYS A 89 -0.56 -6.95 -2.31
N GLY A 90 -0.84 -5.78 -1.73
CA GLY A 90 0.19 -4.79 -1.39
C GLY A 90 1.24 -5.34 -0.45
N ALA A 91 0.84 -6.13 0.55
CA ALA A 91 1.75 -6.77 1.50
C ALA A 91 2.69 -7.76 0.83
N ILE A 92 2.14 -8.66 0.02
CA ILE A 92 2.92 -9.65 -0.72
C ILE A 92 3.87 -8.94 -1.68
N GLY A 93 3.39 -7.91 -2.39
CA GLY A 93 4.22 -7.09 -3.27
C GLY A 93 5.39 -6.44 -2.53
N CYS A 94 5.16 -5.83 -1.37
CA CYS A 94 6.22 -5.22 -0.56
C CYS A 94 7.25 -6.26 -0.09
N VAL A 95 6.81 -7.45 0.34
CA VAL A 95 7.72 -8.53 0.79
C VAL A 95 8.58 -9.02 -0.38
N LEU A 96 7.97 -9.29 -1.54
CA LEU A 96 8.70 -9.75 -2.73
C LEU A 96 9.74 -8.72 -3.18
N CYS A 97 9.40 -7.43 -3.15
CA CYS A 97 10.37 -6.37 -3.44
C CYS A 97 11.47 -6.26 -2.36
N THR A 98 11.13 -6.41 -1.08
CA THR A 98 12.09 -6.29 0.04
C THR A 98 13.11 -7.42 0.04
N LEU A 99 12.67 -8.66 -0.20
CA LEU A 99 13.55 -9.83 -0.31
C LEU A 99 14.58 -9.67 -1.44
N PHE A 100 14.26 -8.88 -2.46
CA PHE A 100 15.17 -8.60 -3.56
C PHE A 100 16.16 -7.47 -3.25
N PHE A 101 15.71 -6.39 -2.60
CA PHE A 101 16.60 -5.30 -2.25
C PHE A 101 17.63 -5.67 -1.16
N ILE A 102 17.56 -6.85 -0.53
CA ILE A 102 18.53 -7.27 0.49
C ILE A 102 19.97 -7.33 -0.04
N ASP A 103 20.13 -7.65 -1.33
CA ASP A 103 21.43 -7.74 -2.00
C ASP A 103 21.85 -6.42 -2.66
N TYR A 104 20.95 -5.43 -2.72
CA TYR A 104 21.26 -4.09 -3.19
C TYR A 104 21.45 -3.18 -1.97
N PRO A 105 22.59 -2.49 -1.82
CA PRO A 105 22.79 -1.52 -0.75
C PRO A 105 21.95 -0.26 -1.03
N SER A 106 20.64 -0.41 -0.85
CA SER A 106 19.65 0.59 -1.16
C SER A 106 18.83 0.84 0.10
N TYR A 107 18.76 2.11 0.49
CA TYR A 107 17.89 2.57 1.57
C TYR A 107 16.41 2.22 1.34
N LEU A 108 16.04 1.81 0.11
CA LEU A 108 14.71 1.36 -0.27
C LEU A 108 14.22 0.14 0.53
N VAL A 109 15.11 -0.77 0.98
CA VAL A 109 14.76 -1.93 1.85
C VAL A 109 14.05 -1.48 3.13
N PHE A 110 14.49 -0.35 3.70
CA PHE A 110 13.95 0.16 4.96
C PHE A 110 12.65 0.94 4.77
N ILE A 111 12.36 1.32 3.53
CA ILE A 111 11.21 2.15 3.16
C ILE A 111 10.05 1.29 2.66
N THR A 112 10.31 0.13 2.07
CA THR A 112 9.28 -0.81 1.59
C THR A 112 8.27 -1.29 2.64
N PRO A 113 8.57 -1.41 3.94
CA PRO A 113 7.56 -1.76 4.96
C PRO A 113 6.64 -0.59 5.33
N LEU A 114 7.05 0.67 5.09
CA LEU A 114 6.33 1.86 5.54
C LEU A 114 4.92 1.98 4.93
N PRO A 115 4.71 1.71 3.62
CA PRO A 115 3.38 1.58 3.02
C PRO A 115 2.46 0.62 3.77
N LEU A 116 2.98 -0.55 4.17
CA LEU A 116 2.21 -1.55 4.89
C LEU A 116 1.76 -1.04 6.26
N LEU A 117 2.67 -0.37 6.98
CA LEU A 117 2.40 0.19 8.31
C LEU A 117 1.36 1.30 8.24
N VAL A 118 1.49 2.23 7.29
CA VAL A 118 0.53 3.33 7.08
C VAL A 118 -0.84 2.76 6.71
N ALA A 119 -0.89 1.83 5.77
CA ALA A 119 -2.15 1.27 5.32
C ALA A 119 -2.83 0.42 6.42
N THR A 120 -2.06 -0.32 7.23
CA THR A 120 -2.57 -1.04 8.41
C THR A 120 -3.09 -0.07 9.48
N TYR A 121 -2.39 1.04 9.72
CA TYR A 121 -2.80 2.08 10.64
C TYR A 121 -4.15 2.69 10.22
N LEU A 122 -4.28 3.10 8.96
CA LEU A 122 -5.50 3.69 8.40
C LEU A 122 -6.66 2.69 8.45
N TYR A 123 -6.42 1.43 8.12
CA TYR A 123 -7.43 0.37 8.21
C TYR A 123 -7.95 0.17 9.64
N ARG A 124 -7.04 0.02 10.63
CA ARG A 124 -7.42 -0.12 12.05
C ARG A 124 -8.14 1.11 12.60
N LYS A 125 -7.80 2.30 12.09
CA LYS A 125 -8.45 3.55 12.50
C LYS A 125 -9.85 3.68 11.90
N LYS A 126 -10.05 3.28 10.64
CA LYS A 126 -11.37 3.19 10.00
C LYS A 126 -12.31 2.24 10.75
N LEU A 127 -11.86 1.02 11.07
CA LEU A 127 -12.68 0.06 11.82
C LEU A 127 -13.18 0.62 13.16
N ARG A 128 -12.32 1.37 13.87
CA ARG A 128 -12.70 2.05 15.11
C ARG A 128 -13.69 3.19 14.89
N PHE A 129 -13.63 3.87 13.75
CA PHE A 129 -14.56 4.94 13.41
C PHE A 129 -15.96 4.39 13.13
N GLU A 130 -16.05 3.34 12.30
CA GLU A 130 -17.31 2.67 11.98
C GLU A 130 -17.96 2.06 13.23
N GLN A 131 -17.17 1.46 14.13
CA GLN A 131 -17.68 0.96 15.41
C GLN A 131 -18.27 2.05 16.32
N VAL A 132 -17.81 3.30 16.22
CA VAL A 132 -18.27 4.41 17.08
C VAL A 132 -19.47 5.15 16.47
N GLU A 133 -19.78 4.94 15.20
CA GLU A 133 -20.98 5.49 14.55
C GLU A 133 -22.20 4.56 14.67
N CYS A 134 -21.99 3.25 14.85
CA CYS A 134 -23.07 2.28 15.07
C CYS A 134 -23.60 2.20 16.52
N TYR A 135 -23.00 2.94 17.46
CA TYR A 135 -23.43 3.06 18.87
C TYR A 135 -23.55 4.53 19.29
#